data_AF-A0A939D195-F1
#
_entry.id   AF-A0A939D195-F1
#
_cell.length_a   1.000
_cell.length_b   1.000
_cell.length_c   1.000
_cell.angle_alpha   90.00
_cell.angle_beta   90.00
_cell.angle_gamma   90.00
#
_symmetry.space_group_name_H-M   'P 1'
#
loop_
_entity.id
_entity.type
_entity.pdbx_description
1 polymer ?
#
loop_
_entity_poly.entity_id
_entity_poly.type
_entity_poly.pdbx_seq_one_letter_code
_entity_poly.pdbx_strand_id
1 'polypeptide(L)'
;MKKFTSLMIVGAVLSITAPAFAENRAVNISIGSIGGALDNAALQTIRQVIGFAVGTSTVDKFIVYSPRAGSPIAIEGGLSACAEAGFGISNTRFNAFIQQLRSINPKSGTFYNVELTASCKLK
;
A
#
# COMPACT_ATOMS: atom_id res chain seq x y z
N MET A 1 -44.88 -4.34 -55.06
CA MET A 1 -43.75 -5.00 -54.37
C MET A 1 -43.08 -3.99 -53.44
N LYS A 2 -42.75 -4.42 -52.23
CA LYS A 2 -42.23 -3.72 -51.04
C LYS A 2 -41.15 -2.66 -51.33
N LYS A 3 -41.12 -1.58 -50.54
CA LYS A 3 -39.91 -0.82 -50.15
C LYS A 3 -40.19 0.03 -48.90
N PHE A 4 -40.04 -0.57 -47.73
CA PHE A 4 -39.87 0.15 -46.46
C PHE A 4 -38.38 0.37 -46.26
N THR A 5 -37.89 1.57 -46.53
CA THR A 5 -36.51 1.95 -46.28
C THR A 5 -36.41 2.43 -44.85
N SER A 6 -36.04 1.52 -43.94
CA SER A 6 -35.84 1.84 -42.53
C SER A 6 -34.41 2.35 -42.31
N LEU A 7 -34.32 3.50 -41.66
CA LEU A 7 -33.14 4.23 -41.22
C LEU A 7 -32.24 3.35 -40.33
N MET A 8 -30.93 3.30 -40.58
CA MET A 8 -29.95 2.79 -39.63
C MET A 8 -28.93 3.88 -39.35
N ILE A 9 -29.16 4.63 -38.26
CA ILE A 9 -28.15 5.53 -37.68
C ILE A 9 -27.28 4.66 -36.77
N VAL A 10 -26.07 4.34 -37.22
CA VAL A 10 -25.06 3.66 -36.41
C VAL A 10 -24.46 4.69 -35.45
N GLY A 11 -24.99 4.71 -34.23
CA GLY A 11 -24.41 5.50 -33.14
C GLY A 11 -23.13 4.84 -32.64
N ALA A 12 -21.97 5.33 -33.06
CA ALA A 12 -20.70 4.94 -32.49
C ALA A 12 -20.55 5.58 -31.09
N VAL A 13 -20.83 4.81 -30.04
CA VAL A 13 -20.49 5.20 -28.67
C VAL A 13 -18.97 5.03 -28.52
N LEU A 14 -18.24 6.13 -28.64
CA LEU A 14 -16.84 6.20 -28.21
C LEU A 14 -16.81 6.16 -26.69
N SER A 15 -16.80 4.95 -26.13
CA SER A 15 -16.46 4.72 -24.73
C SER A 15 -14.98 5.10 -24.53
N ILE A 16 -14.74 6.36 -24.20
CA ILE A 16 -13.44 6.83 -23.72
C ILE A 16 -13.24 6.19 -22.34
N THR A 17 -12.79 4.94 -22.31
CA THR A 17 -12.22 4.38 -21.09
C THR A 17 -10.89 5.10 -20.90
N ALA A 18 -10.89 6.21 -20.18
CA ALA A 18 -9.65 6.75 -19.65
C ALA A 18 -8.93 5.59 -18.97
N PRO A 19 -7.65 5.32 -19.29
CA PRO A 19 -6.91 4.31 -18.55
C PRO A 19 -6.98 4.75 -17.09
N ALA A 20 -7.62 3.92 -16.27
CA ALA A 20 -7.49 4.01 -14.83
C ALA A 20 -6.00 3.73 -14.57
N PHE A 21 -5.17 4.78 -14.63
CA PHE A 21 -3.81 4.71 -14.14
C PHE A 21 -3.95 4.12 -12.74
N ALA A 22 -3.41 2.93 -12.55
CA ALA A 22 -3.33 2.33 -11.23
C ALA A 22 -2.42 3.26 -10.42
N GLU A 23 -3.03 4.26 -9.77
CA GLU A 23 -2.34 5.07 -8.79
C GLU A 23 -1.73 4.09 -7.81
N ASN A 24 -0.43 4.25 -7.51
CA ASN A 24 0.24 3.46 -6.49
C ASN A 24 -0.37 3.78 -5.13
N ARG A 25 -1.50 3.15 -4.85
CA ARG A 25 -2.32 3.39 -3.66
C ARG A 25 -1.92 2.49 -2.51
N ALA A 26 -0.75 1.87 -2.58
CA ALA A 26 -0.22 1.04 -1.53
C ALA A 26 1.28 1.23 -1.35
N VAL A 27 1.76 0.81 -0.19
CA VAL A 27 3.17 0.83 0.17
C VAL A 27 3.55 -0.46 0.89
N ASN A 28 4.58 -1.14 0.39
CA ASN A 28 5.24 -2.24 1.08
C ASN A 28 6.23 -1.66 2.08
N ILE A 29 6.21 -2.22 3.28
CA ILE A 29 7.01 -1.79 4.42
C ILE A 29 7.79 -3.01 4.89
N SER A 30 9.11 -2.91 4.97
CA SER A 30 9.94 -3.97 5.52
C SER A 30 11.02 -3.42 6.42
N ILE A 31 11.10 -3.94 7.64
CA ILE A 31 12.18 -3.67 8.60
C ILE A 31 12.66 -5.00 9.17
N GLY A 32 13.97 -5.14 9.32
CA GLY A 32 14.60 -6.32 9.91
C GLY A 32 16.08 -6.06 10.18
N SER A 33 16.75 -7.03 10.79
CA SER A 33 18.18 -6.94 11.05
C SER A 33 19.00 -7.44 9.86
N ILE A 34 20.27 -7.01 9.79
CA ILE A 34 21.28 -7.47 8.84
C ILE A 34 22.40 -8.26 9.55
N GLY A 35 22.06 -9.06 10.57
CA GLY A 35 23.03 -9.78 11.40
C GLY A 35 23.47 -9.04 12.68
N GLY A 36 22.74 -8.00 13.08
CA GLY A 36 22.92 -7.27 14.34
C GLY A 36 21.68 -7.29 15.24
N ALA A 37 21.64 -6.43 16.25
CA ALA A 37 20.41 -6.22 17.02
C ALA A 37 19.44 -5.32 16.23
N LEU A 38 18.19 -5.76 16.11
CA LEU A 38 17.12 -4.96 15.51
C LEU A 38 16.87 -3.70 16.34
N ASP A 39 16.73 -2.55 15.66
CA ASP A 39 16.28 -1.31 16.29
C ASP A 39 14.80 -1.39 16.68
N ASN A 40 14.55 -1.89 17.89
CA ASN A 40 13.19 -2.03 18.43
C ASN A 40 12.46 -0.69 18.58
N ALA A 41 13.17 0.41 18.78
CA ALA A 41 12.54 1.73 18.87
C ALA A 41 12.02 2.16 17.50
N ALA A 42 12.81 1.97 16.43
CA ALA A 42 12.35 2.22 15.06
C ALA A 42 11.13 1.33 14.70
N LEU A 43 11.17 0.04 15.04
CA LEU A 43 10.05 -0.88 14.81
C LEU A 43 8.77 -0.42 15.54
N GLN A 44 8.88 0.05 16.78
CA GLN A 44 7.74 0.57 17.54
C GLN A 44 7.17 1.84 16.89
N THR A 45 8.03 2.78 16.48
CA THR A 45 7.60 4.00 15.78
C THR A 45 6.89 3.67 14.47
N ILE A 46 7.39 2.73 13.67
CA ILE A 46 6.73 2.27 12.44
C ILE A 46 5.32 1.75 12.76
N ARG A 47 5.17 0.91 13.78
CA ARG A 47 3.87 0.38 14.20
C ARG A 47 2.91 1.48 14.66
N GLN A 48 3.41 2.50 15.37
CA GLN A 48 2.60 3.64 15.80
C GLN A 48 2.12 4.49 14.61
N VAL A 49 3.01 4.80 13.66
CA VAL A 49 2.65 5.55 12.44
C VAL A 49 1.60 4.81 11.62
N ILE A 50 1.77 3.49 11.44
CA ILE A 50 0.78 2.65 10.75
C ILE A 50 -0.54 2.62 11.54
N GLY A 51 -0.50 2.38 12.85
CA GLY A 51 -1.69 2.31 13.70
C GLY A 51 -2.49 3.61 13.68
N PHE A 52 -1.82 4.76 13.69
CA PHE A 52 -2.46 6.06 13.54
C PHE A 52 -3.09 6.24 12.14
N ALA A 53 -2.40 5.82 11.08
CA ALA A 53 -2.93 5.88 9.72
C ALA A 53 -4.19 5.01 9.54
N VAL A 54 -4.22 3.82 10.16
CA VAL A 54 -5.40 2.95 10.21
C VAL A 54 -6.51 3.60 11.04
N GLY A 55 -6.21 4.08 12.25
CA GLY A 55 -7.20 4.71 13.14
C GLY A 55 -7.81 6.01 12.60
N THR A 56 -7.15 6.65 11.63
CA THR A 56 -7.64 7.87 10.96
C THR A 56 -8.21 7.61 9.55
N SER A 57 -8.37 6.34 9.17
CA SER A 57 -8.83 5.90 7.83
C SER A 57 -7.96 6.40 6.67
N THR A 58 -6.71 6.80 6.95
CA THR A 58 -5.73 7.08 5.89
C THR A 58 -5.35 5.79 5.16
N VAL A 59 -5.35 4.67 5.89
CA VAL A 59 -5.12 3.30 5.41
C VAL A 59 -6.35 2.46 5.77
N ASP A 60 -7.00 1.86 4.77
CA ASP A 60 -8.15 0.96 5.02
C ASP A 60 -7.75 -0.52 5.00
N LYS A 61 -6.70 -0.86 4.25
CA LYS A 61 -6.23 -2.24 4.13
C LYS A 61 -4.78 -2.31 4.58
N PHE A 62 -4.56 -3.08 5.64
CA PHE A 62 -3.24 -3.35 6.19
C PHE A 62 -3.02 -4.86 6.26
N ILE A 63 -2.01 -5.37 5.56
CA ILE A 63 -1.66 -6.78 5.53
C ILE A 63 -0.28 -6.97 6.15
N VAL A 64 -0.18 -7.81 7.17
CA VAL A 64 1.11 -8.25 7.72
C VAL A 64 1.54 -9.55 7.02
N TYR A 65 2.67 -9.51 6.32
CA TYR A 65 3.28 -10.68 5.70
C TYR A 65 4.14 -11.46 6.70
N SER A 66 4.85 -10.76 7.58
CA SER A 66 5.61 -11.38 8.67
C SER A 66 5.87 -10.37 9.80
N PRO A 67 6.04 -10.84 11.06
CA PRO A 67 5.66 -12.16 11.53
C PRO A 67 4.13 -12.34 11.48
N ARG A 68 3.66 -13.56 11.15
CA ARG A 68 2.24 -13.93 11.18
C ARG A 68 1.95 -14.77 12.43
N ALA A 69 0.71 -14.70 12.94
CA ALA A 69 0.28 -15.58 14.03
C ALA A 69 0.48 -17.05 13.62
N GLY A 70 1.07 -17.85 14.52
CA GLY A 70 1.40 -19.25 14.26
C GLY A 70 2.61 -19.49 13.37
N SER A 71 3.32 -18.45 12.92
CA SER A 71 4.60 -18.58 12.22
C SER A 71 5.78 -18.45 13.17
N PRO A 72 6.92 -19.10 12.89
CA PRO A 72 8.17 -18.82 13.60
C PRO A 72 8.48 -17.32 13.53
N ILE A 73 8.68 -16.69 14.67
CA ILE A 73 9.20 -15.33 14.72
C ILE A 73 10.66 -15.43 14.29
N ALA A 74 11.03 -14.72 13.22
CA ALA A 74 12.43 -14.67 12.81
C ALA A 74 13.29 -14.30 14.02
N ILE A 75 14.39 -15.01 14.24
CA ILE A 75 15.29 -14.81 15.39
C ILE A 75 15.73 -13.34 15.48
N GLU A 76 15.88 -12.69 14.33
CA GLU A 76 16.27 -11.29 14.24
C GLU A 76 15.11 -10.28 14.30
N GLY A 77 13.87 -10.75 14.45
CA GLY A 77 12.66 -9.93 14.55
C GLY A 77 12.29 -9.21 13.24
N GLY A 78 11.42 -8.20 13.37
CA GLY A 78 11.08 -7.29 12.26
C GLY A 78 9.59 -7.22 11.92
N LEU A 79 9.33 -6.64 10.74
CA LEU A 79 8.00 -6.49 10.16
C LEU A 79 8.14 -6.48 8.63
N SER A 80 7.34 -7.29 7.95
CA SER A 80 7.02 -7.14 6.54
C SER A 80 5.52 -6.96 6.40
N ALA A 81 5.08 -5.87 5.78
CA ALA A 81 3.67 -5.52 5.66
C ALA A 81 3.39 -4.72 4.39
N CYS A 82 2.10 -4.53 4.10
CA CYS A 82 1.62 -3.60 3.10
C CYS A 82 0.46 -2.78 3.66
N ALA A 83 0.46 -1.48 3.37
CA ALA A 83 -0.61 -0.55 3.72
C ALA A 83 -1.18 0.09 2.44
N GLU A 84 -2.50 0.02 2.27
CA GLU A 84 -3.23 0.57 1.13
C GLU A 84 -4.09 1.77 1.56
N ALA A 85 -4.07 2.82 0.75
CA ALA A 85 -4.83 4.04 0.95
C ALA A 85 -6.32 3.75 1.11
N GLY A 86 -6.95 4.47 2.04
CA GLY A 86 -8.38 4.36 2.26
C GLY A 86 -9.24 4.86 1.10
N PHE A 87 -10.49 4.42 1.06
CA PHE A 87 -11.47 4.87 0.07
C PHE A 87 -11.70 6.37 0.20
N GLY A 88 -11.57 7.11 -0.91
CA GLY A 88 -11.76 8.57 -0.93
C GLY A 88 -10.60 9.38 -0.32
N ILE A 89 -9.52 8.73 0.12
CA ILE A 89 -8.32 9.44 0.60
C ILE A 89 -7.58 10.06 -0.58
N SER A 90 -7.19 11.33 -0.43
CA SER A 90 -6.41 12.04 -1.43
C SER A 90 -4.96 11.55 -1.47
N ASN A 91 -4.34 11.61 -2.65
CA ASN A 91 -2.92 11.29 -2.82
C ASN A 91 -2.03 12.12 -1.89
N THR A 92 -2.38 13.39 -1.64
CA THR A 92 -1.64 14.26 -0.71
C THR A 92 -1.58 13.67 0.70
N ARG A 93 -2.72 13.20 1.21
CA ARG A 93 -2.81 12.63 2.56
C ARG A 93 -2.09 11.28 2.66
N PHE A 94 -2.24 10.43 1.66
CA PHE A 94 -1.52 9.14 1.62
C PHE A 94 -0.01 9.34 1.46
N ASN A 95 0.42 10.29 0.63
CA ASN A 95 1.83 10.66 0.48
C ASN A 95 2.41 11.23 1.78
N ALA A 96 1.66 12.02 2.54
CA ALA A 96 2.10 12.50 3.84
C ALA A 96 2.39 11.33 4.81
N PHE A 97 1.54 10.31 4.82
CA PHE A 97 1.78 9.07 5.56
C PHE A 97 3.07 8.36 5.09
N ILE A 98 3.30 8.23 3.79
CA ILE A 98 4.52 7.63 3.25
C ILE A 98 5.77 8.43 3.64
N GLN A 99 5.67 9.77 3.64
CA GLN A 99 6.79 10.63 4.06
C GLN A 99 7.08 10.49 5.57
N GLN A 100 6.05 10.37 6.41
CA GLN A 100 6.24 10.05 7.82
C GLN A 100 6.98 8.72 7.98
N LEU A 101 6.57 7.67 7.27
CA LEU A 101 7.28 6.39 7.28
C LEU A 101 8.75 6.54 6.86
N ARG A 102 9.03 7.27 5.77
CA ARG A 102 10.39 7.46 5.24
C ARG A 102 11.29 8.33 6.11
N SER A 103 10.72 9.16 6.98
CA SER A 103 11.50 9.96 7.94
C SER A 103 12.11 9.13 9.07
N ILE A 104 11.66 7.88 9.26
CA ILE A 104 12.18 6.98 10.28
C ILE A 104 13.54 6.44 9.81
N ASN A 105 14.58 6.74 10.58
CA ASN A 105 15.96 6.30 10.32
C ASN A 105 16.40 5.31 11.41
N PRO A 106 16.33 3.99 11.16
CA PRO A 106 16.84 3.00 12.09
C PRO A 106 18.35 3.11 12.29
N LYS A 107 18.84 2.62 13.44
CA LYS A 107 20.28 2.46 13.70
C LYS A 107 20.92 1.48 12.73
N SER A 108 22.24 1.64 12.56
CA SER A 108 23.07 0.68 11.81
C SER A 108 22.86 -0.75 12.34
N GLY A 109 22.89 -1.72 11.44
CA GLY A 109 22.53 -3.11 11.74
C GLY A 109 21.05 -3.44 11.54
N THR A 110 20.22 -2.46 11.17
CA THR A 110 18.81 -2.64 10.79
C THR A 110 18.59 -2.13 9.36
N PHE A 111 17.97 -2.94 8.51
CA PHE A 111 17.46 -2.48 7.22
C PHE A 111 16.03 -1.97 7.38
N TYR A 112 15.66 -0.97 6.58
CA TYR A 112 14.29 -0.48 6.49
C TYR A 112 14.00 0.02 5.10
N ASN A 113 12.84 -0.37 4.57
CA ASN A 113 12.44 -0.06 3.21
C ASN A 113 10.94 0.25 3.11
N VAL A 114 10.61 1.20 2.23
CA VAL A 114 9.27 1.74 2.02
C VAL A 114 9.05 1.92 0.51
N GLU A 115 8.46 0.90 -0.12
CA GLU A 115 8.31 0.80 -1.57
C GLU A 115 6.87 0.98 -2.02
N LEU A 116 6.65 1.87 -2.98
CA LEU A 116 5.33 2.05 -3.59
C LEU A 116 4.90 0.80 -4.35
N THR A 117 3.61 0.47 -4.27
CA THR A 117 3.01 -0.60 -5.04
C THR A 117 1.57 -0.25 -5.43
N ALA A 118 1.04 -0.93 -6.45
CA ALA A 118 -0.30 -0.65 -6.96
C ALA A 118 -1.39 -1.00 -5.92
N SER A 119 -1.25 -2.13 -5.24
CA SER A 119 -2.21 -2.60 -4.23
C SER A 119 -1.57 -3.63 -3.30
N CYS A 120 -2.14 -3.79 -2.11
CA CYS A 120 -1.76 -4.86 -1.20
C CYS A 120 -2.36 -6.19 -1.64
N LYS A 121 -1.51 -7.20 -1.81
CA LYS A 121 -1.91 -8.54 -2.26
C LYS A 121 -1.78 -9.53 -1.11
N LEU A 122 -2.78 -10.37 -0.90
CA LEU A 122 -2.60 -11.54 -0.04
C LEU A 122 -1.61 -12.48 -0.76
N LYS A 123 -0.52 -12.81 -0.07
CA LYS A 123 0.41 -13.87 -0.45
C LYS A 123 0.04 -15.13 0.31
#